data_AF-A0A0F6SF80-F1
#
_entry.id   AF-A0A0F6SF80-F1
#
_cell.length_a   1.000
_cell.length_b   1.000
_cell.length_c   1.000
_cell.angle_alpha   90.00
_cell.angle_beta   90.00
_cell.angle_gamma   90.00
#
_symmetry.space_group_name_H-M   'P 1'
#
loop_
_entity.id
_entity.type
_entity.pdbx_description
1 polymer ?
#
loop_
_entity_poly.entity_id
_entity_poly.type
_entity_poly.pdbx_seq_one_letter_code
_entity_poly.pdbx_strand_id
1 'polypeptide(L)'
;MSEQQELDYELEQGDFGGEGDEDGAGEMPPALDGSLALALAAETDEDAEDGDEKGRRKRRNRARARTISIRRLSKAELNRGKMLYPETDYWKPTTRAECIDMERPCPFVSCKYHLYLDVHPVRGSIKVNFTDIEVWEMTETCALDIADRGGITLEEVGEIMNLTRERVRQVETAGLAKLAALQDVARLKDYCL
;
A
#
# COMPACT_ATOMS: atom_id res chain seq x y z
N MET A 1 12.09 -39.72 4.72
CA MET A 1 12.19 -38.33 4.24
C MET A 1 11.99 -38.42 2.74
N SER A 2 10.74 -38.31 2.30
CA SER A 2 10.33 -38.55 0.91
C SER A 2 10.70 -37.35 0.04
N GLU A 3 11.11 -37.58 -1.21
CA GLU A 3 11.44 -36.57 -2.24
C GLU A 3 10.36 -35.49 -2.42
N GLN A 4 9.11 -35.77 -2.01
CA GLN A 4 8.01 -34.80 -1.96
C GLN A 4 8.20 -33.67 -0.93
N GLN A 5 9.01 -33.87 0.12
CA GLN A 5 9.34 -32.80 1.08
C GLN A 5 10.46 -31.86 0.61
N GLU A 6 11.26 -32.25 -0.39
CA GLU A 6 12.28 -31.37 -0.98
C GLU A 6 11.69 -30.44 -2.05
N LEU A 7 10.65 -30.87 -2.77
CA LEU A 7 9.97 -30.03 -3.77
C LEU A 7 9.16 -28.86 -3.17
N ASP A 8 8.63 -29.02 -1.96
CA ASP A 8 7.96 -27.92 -1.24
C ASP A 8 8.95 -26.87 -0.70
N TYR A 9 10.23 -27.23 -0.52
CA TYR A 9 11.27 -26.34 -0.01
C TYR A 9 11.87 -25.42 -1.09
N GLU A 10 11.86 -25.83 -2.35
CA GLU A 10 12.43 -25.05 -3.46
C GLU A 10 11.47 -23.99 -4.04
N LEU A 11 10.17 -24.11 -3.81
CA LEU A 11 9.18 -23.09 -4.21
C LEU A 11 9.11 -21.89 -3.25
N GLU A 12 9.69 -22.00 -2.05
CA GLU A 12 9.73 -20.91 -1.05
C GLU A 12 10.95 -19.98 -1.21
N GLN A 13 11.91 -20.31 -2.10
CA GLN A 13 13.14 -19.52 -2.32
C GLN A 13 13.08 -18.59 -3.55
N GLY A 14 11.87 -18.22 -3.97
CA GLY A 14 11.65 -17.13 -4.93
C GLY A 14 12.02 -15.78 -4.34
N ASP A 15 13.32 -15.49 -4.35
CA ASP A 15 14.01 -14.24 -4.11
C ASP A 15 13.16 -12.99 -4.42
N PHE A 16 12.56 -12.43 -3.37
CA PHE A 16 11.92 -11.11 -3.42
C PHE A 16 12.95 -10.09 -2.93
N GLY A 17 13.95 -9.85 -3.79
CA GLY A 17 14.88 -8.74 -3.65
C GLY A 17 14.11 -7.43 -3.48
N GLY A 18 14.12 -6.91 -2.26
CA GLY A 18 13.61 -5.59 -1.95
C GLY A 18 14.62 -4.55 -2.44
N GLU A 19 14.24 -3.80 -3.48
CA GLU A 19 14.96 -2.59 -3.87
C GLU A 19 14.92 -1.59 -2.70
N GLY A 20 16.13 -1.16 -2.34
CA GLY A 20 16.37 -0.18 -1.29
C GLY A 20 15.93 1.21 -1.70
N ASP A 21 15.48 1.96 -0.70
CA ASP A 21 15.36 3.41 -0.77
C ASP A 21 16.78 4.00 -0.86
N GLU A 22 17.22 4.34 -2.08
CA GLU A 22 18.41 5.16 -2.31
C GLU A 22 18.00 6.59 -2.69
N ASP A 23 18.09 7.48 -1.70
CA ASP A 23 18.02 8.92 -1.89
C ASP A 23 19.34 9.44 -2.51
N GLY A 24 19.26 9.92 -3.77
CA GLY A 24 19.95 11.14 -4.22
C GLY A 24 21.36 11.06 -4.81
N ALA A 25 21.46 11.28 -6.12
CA ALA A 25 22.45 12.17 -6.75
C ALA A 25 22.03 12.46 -8.20
N GLY A 26 22.15 13.72 -8.61
CA GLY A 26 21.50 14.25 -9.82
C GLY A 26 22.14 13.89 -11.15
N GLU A 27 21.30 13.86 -12.18
CA GLU A 27 21.71 13.82 -13.57
C GLU A 27 21.00 14.98 -14.29
N MET A 28 21.82 15.90 -14.83
CA MET A 28 21.39 17.12 -15.52
C MET A 28 20.65 16.77 -16.82
N PRO A 29 19.57 17.49 -17.18
CA PRO A 29 19.02 17.38 -18.52
C PRO A 29 20.03 17.93 -19.55
N PRO A 30 20.17 17.31 -20.73
CA PRO A 30 21.11 17.77 -21.75
C PRO A 30 20.74 19.18 -22.22
N ALA A 31 21.75 20.06 -22.20
CA ALA A 31 21.68 21.40 -22.75
C ALA A 31 21.43 21.33 -24.26
N LEU A 32 20.27 21.81 -24.68
CA LEU A 32 19.99 22.09 -26.08
C LEU A 32 20.36 23.56 -26.33
N ASP A 33 21.60 23.79 -26.72
CA ASP A 33 22.06 25.06 -27.25
C ASP A 33 21.35 25.33 -28.59
N GLY A 34 20.31 26.16 -28.54
CA GLY A 34 19.60 26.67 -29.70
C GLY A 34 19.46 28.19 -29.59
N SER A 35 20.37 28.91 -30.22
CA SER A 35 20.60 30.36 -30.13
C SER A 35 19.60 31.24 -30.90
N LEU A 36 18.30 30.94 -30.83
CA LEU A 36 17.34 31.66 -31.69
C LEU A 36 15.95 31.83 -31.07
N ALA A 37 15.81 32.77 -30.15
CA ALA A 37 14.59 33.58 -29.97
C ALA A 37 14.81 34.69 -28.92
N LEU A 38 15.76 35.59 -29.18
CA LEU A 38 15.81 36.89 -28.50
C LEU A 38 15.64 37.98 -29.56
N ALA A 39 14.46 38.60 -29.62
CA ALA A 39 14.24 40.03 -29.81
C ALA A 39 12.85 40.35 -30.39
N LEU A 40 12.29 41.46 -29.89
CA LEU A 40 11.09 42.21 -30.31
C LEU A 40 9.82 41.78 -29.57
N ALA A 41 9.16 42.60 -28.75
CA ALA A 41 9.34 44.02 -28.44
C ALA A 41 8.67 44.31 -27.09
N ALA A 42 9.20 45.34 -26.39
CA ALA A 42 8.45 46.06 -25.38
C ALA A 42 7.18 46.68 -26.02
N GLU A 43 6.12 46.85 -25.23
CA GLU A 43 5.41 48.11 -24.92
C GLU A 43 4.38 47.80 -23.82
N THR A 44 3.93 48.86 -23.17
CA THR A 44 3.44 48.95 -21.80
C THR A 44 1.96 48.64 -21.58
N ASP A 45 1.63 48.58 -20.28
CA ASP A 45 0.39 49.08 -19.66
C ASP A 45 -0.74 48.11 -19.28
N GLU A 46 -1.20 48.41 -18.05
CA GLU A 46 -2.52 48.18 -17.45
C GLU A 46 -2.70 47.01 -16.46
N ASP A 47 -2.87 47.45 -15.21
CA ASP A 47 -3.30 46.75 -14.04
C ASP A 47 -4.52 45.87 -14.30
N ALA A 48 -4.35 44.56 -14.09
CA ALA A 48 -5.42 43.64 -13.81
C ALA A 48 -5.04 42.85 -12.55
N GLU A 49 -5.36 43.43 -11.39
CA GLU A 49 -5.58 42.66 -10.16
C GLU A 49 -6.78 41.74 -10.37
N ASP A 50 -6.56 40.59 -11.02
CA ASP A 50 -7.54 39.50 -11.04
C ASP A 50 -7.04 38.40 -10.11
N GLY A 51 -7.74 38.26 -9.00
CA GLY A 51 -7.35 37.47 -7.84
C GLY A 51 -7.01 36.03 -8.20
N ASP A 52 -5.73 35.67 -8.05
CA ASP A 52 -5.29 34.28 -7.95
C ASP A 52 -5.71 33.71 -6.58
N GLU A 53 -7.01 33.71 -6.30
CA GLU A 53 -7.63 32.87 -5.28
C GLU A 53 -7.69 31.43 -5.79
N LYS A 54 -6.56 30.89 -6.25
CA LYS A 54 -6.33 29.45 -6.27
C LYS A 54 -6.27 29.02 -4.83
N GLY A 55 -7.46 28.79 -4.29
CA GLY A 55 -7.73 28.24 -2.98
C GLY A 55 -6.66 27.23 -2.67
N ARG A 56 -5.77 27.63 -1.77
CA ARG A 56 -4.71 26.83 -1.18
C ARG A 56 -5.38 25.58 -0.67
N ARG A 57 -5.47 24.55 -1.53
CA ARG A 57 -6.18 23.29 -1.26
C ARG A 57 -5.66 22.86 0.08
N LYS A 58 -6.49 23.03 1.11
CA LYS A 58 -6.13 22.87 2.52
C LYS A 58 -5.51 21.49 2.56
N ARG A 59 -4.17 21.41 2.63
CA ARG A 59 -3.44 20.14 2.67
C ARG A 59 -4.10 19.43 3.83
N ARG A 60 -4.98 18.46 3.56
CA ARG A 60 -5.61 17.67 4.61
C ARG A 60 -4.42 17.08 5.33
N ASN A 61 -4.17 17.57 6.55
CA ASN A 61 -3.17 17.03 7.45
C ASN A 61 -3.71 15.66 7.87
N ARG A 62 -3.74 14.72 6.93
CA ARG A 62 -4.05 13.34 7.21
C ARG A 62 -2.77 12.79 7.80
N ALA A 63 -2.81 12.33 9.05
CA ALA A 63 -1.62 11.72 9.58
C ALA A 63 -1.23 10.54 8.71
N ARG A 64 0.08 10.44 8.56
CA ARG A 64 0.69 9.40 7.75
C ARG A 64 0.52 8.07 8.46
N ALA A 65 0.39 7.01 7.67
CA ALA A 65 0.48 5.66 8.18
C ALA A 65 1.76 5.46 9.00
N ARG A 66 1.66 4.74 10.12
CA ARG A 66 2.77 4.49 11.03
C ARG A 66 3.11 3.01 11.06
N THR A 67 4.37 2.70 10.82
CA THR A 67 4.87 1.32 10.88
C THR A 67 5.57 1.05 12.22
N ILE A 68 5.09 0.05 12.94
CA ILE A 68 5.68 -0.49 14.15
C ILE A 68 6.50 -1.71 13.76
N SER A 69 7.81 -1.66 14.01
CA SER A 69 8.74 -2.76 13.70
C SER A 69 9.09 -3.52 14.96
N ILE A 70 8.84 -4.82 14.98
CA ILE A 70 9.21 -5.71 16.10
C ILE A 70 10.70 -5.67 16.37
N ARG A 71 11.54 -5.60 15.33
CA ARG A 71 13.01 -5.57 15.48
C ARG A 71 13.54 -4.30 16.16
N ARG A 72 12.75 -3.22 16.20
CA ARG A 72 13.12 -1.96 16.85
C ARG A 72 12.74 -1.93 18.33
N LEU A 73 11.93 -2.89 18.80
CA LEU A 73 11.57 -3.00 20.21
C LEU A 73 12.66 -3.75 20.97
N SER A 74 12.94 -3.29 22.18
CA SER A 74 13.85 -3.97 23.09
C SER A 74 13.25 -5.31 23.55
N LYS A 75 14.11 -6.26 23.91
CA LYS A 75 13.69 -7.55 24.48
C LYS A 75 12.84 -7.36 25.76
N ALA A 76 13.12 -6.31 26.53
CA ALA A 76 12.35 -5.96 27.72
C ALA A 76 10.93 -5.48 27.38
N GLU A 77 10.78 -4.65 26.34
CA GLU A 77 9.46 -4.20 25.86
C GLU A 77 8.65 -5.35 25.29
N LEU A 78 9.27 -6.24 24.52
CA LEU A 78 8.60 -7.44 23.99
C LEU A 78 8.12 -8.36 25.12
N ASN A 79 8.96 -8.63 26.12
CA ASN A 79 8.57 -9.44 27.28
C ASN A 79 7.45 -8.78 28.09
N ARG A 80 7.52 -7.45 28.28
CA ARG A 80 6.45 -6.69 28.93
C ARG A 80 5.13 -6.79 28.15
N GLY A 81 5.19 -6.67 26.83
CA GLY A 81 4.03 -6.84 25.95
C GLY A 81 3.39 -8.22 26.13
N LYS A 82 4.19 -9.28 26.13
CA LYS A 82 3.72 -10.66 26.35
C LYS A 82 3.10 -10.89 27.73
N MET A 83 3.62 -10.25 28.77
CA MET A 83 3.05 -10.35 30.13
C MET A 83 1.73 -9.58 30.25
N LEU A 84 1.64 -8.39 29.66
CA LEU A 84 0.45 -7.54 29.73
C LEU A 84 -0.69 -8.08 28.86
N TYR A 85 -0.35 -8.62 27.68
CA TYR A 85 -1.28 -9.14 26.69
C TYR A 85 -0.86 -10.56 26.31
N PRO A 86 -1.20 -11.57 27.12
CA PRO A 86 -0.93 -12.96 26.77
C PRO A 86 -1.68 -13.32 25.48
N GLU A 87 -1.06 -14.14 24.64
CA GLU A 87 -1.73 -14.74 23.49
C GLU A 87 -2.91 -15.57 24.01
N THR A 88 -4.11 -15.09 23.71
CA THR A 88 -5.36 -15.74 24.09
C THR A 88 -6.00 -16.27 22.83
N ASP A 89 -6.36 -17.55 22.84
CA ASP A 89 -7.16 -18.13 21.77
C ASP A 89 -8.60 -17.64 21.93
N TYR A 90 -8.97 -16.71 21.07
CA TYR A 90 -10.36 -16.30 20.86
C TYR A 90 -10.85 -16.84 19.51
N TRP A 91 -12.14 -17.11 19.43
CA TRP A 91 -12.74 -17.55 18.18
C TRP A 91 -12.66 -16.44 17.12
N LYS A 92 -12.22 -16.80 15.92
CA LYS A 92 -12.12 -15.91 14.75
C LYS A 92 -12.67 -16.64 13.52
N PRO A 93 -13.44 -15.96 12.65
CA PRO A 93 -13.90 -16.53 11.40
C PRO A 93 -12.72 -16.95 10.53
N THR A 94 -12.78 -18.17 10.00
CA THR A 94 -11.74 -18.67 9.08
C THR A 94 -12.17 -18.45 7.63
N THR A 95 -13.47 -18.48 7.36
CA THR A 95 -14.02 -18.38 6.01
C THR A 95 -14.81 -17.10 5.81
N ARG A 96 -14.93 -16.66 4.54
CA ARG A 96 -15.74 -15.49 4.16
C ARG A 96 -17.23 -15.70 4.49
N ALA A 97 -17.73 -16.92 4.36
CA ALA A 97 -19.12 -17.25 4.68
C ALA A 97 -19.45 -17.01 6.16
N GLU A 98 -18.51 -17.21 7.07
CA GLU A 98 -18.70 -16.94 8.50
C GLU A 98 -18.70 -15.44 8.82
N CYS A 99 -17.99 -14.61 8.04
CA CYS A 99 -17.79 -13.19 8.36
C CYS A 99 -18.65 -12.20 7.57
N ILE A 100 -19.40 -12.67 6.57
CA ILE A 100 -20.21 -11.80 5.71
C ILE A 100 -21.31 -11.07 6.48
N ASP A 101 -22.07 -11.79 7.29
CA ASP A 101 -23.23 -11.29 8.04
C ASP A 101 -22.88 -10.72 9.43
N MET A 102 -21.59 -10.59 9.75
CA MET A 102 -21.15 -10.02 11.02
C MET A 102 -21.27 -8.50 11.06
N GLU A 103 -21.41 -7.95 12.25
CA GLU A 103 -21.49 -6.51 12.48
C GLU A 103 -20.30 -5.75 11.88
N ARG A 104 -20.62 -4.58 11.33
CA ARG A 104 -19.68 -3.61 10.76
C ARG A 104 -19.73 -2.35 11.63
N PRO A 105 -18.59 -1.74 12.00
CA PRO A 105 -17.18 -2.06 11.69
C PRO A 105 -16.68 -3.41 12.21
N CYS A 106 -15.82 -4.10 11.44
CA CYS A 106 -15.37 -5.45 11.77
C CYS A 106 -14.51 -5.49 13.05
N PRO A 107 -14.84 -6.32 14.06
CA PRO A 107 -14.06 -6.39 15.30
C PRO A 107 -12.71 -7.10 15.12
N PHE A 108 -12.57 -7.91 14.06
CA PHE A 108 -11.38 -8.73 13.83
C PHE A 108 -10.28 -7.96 13.08
N VAL A 109 -9.67 -6.98 13.75
CA VAL A 109 -8.59 -6.16 13.21
C VAL A 109 -7.32 -6.94 12.83
N SER A 110 -7.19 -8.19 13.32
CA SER A 110 -6.11 -9.11 12.97
C SER A 110 -6.34 -9.85 11.64
N CYS A 111 -7.46 -9.63 10.95
CA CYS A 111 -7.72 -10.25 9.66
C CYS A 111 -6.79 -9.70 8.56
N LYS A 112 -6.34 -10.57 7.65
CA LYS A 112 -5.49 -10.21 6.50
C LYS A 112 -6.12 -9.14 5.59
N TYR A 113 -7.45 -9.12 5.52
CA TYR A 113 -8.21 -8.21 4.65
C TYR A 113 -8.70 -6.95 5.38
N HIS A 114 -8.27 -6.73 6.63
CA HIS A 114 -8.69 -5.59 7.41
C HIS A 114 -7.96 -4.31 6.95
N LEU A 115 -8.68 -3.22 6.74
CA LEU A 115 -8.11 -1.99 6.18
C LEU A 115 -7.35 -1.13 7.20
N TYR A 116 -7.54 -1.39 8.49
CA TYR A 116 -6.89 -0.61 9.56
C TYR A 116 -5.42 -1.02 9.81
N LEU A 117 -5.14 -2.33 9.80
CA LEU A 117 -3.83 -2.90 10.12
C LEU A 117 -3.34 -3.77 8.98
N ASP A 118 -2.10 -3.57 8.56
CA ASP A 118 -1.39 -4.43 7.62
C ASP A 118 -0.19 -5.06 8.32
N VAL A 119 -0.16 -6.39 8.38
CA VAL A 119 0.86 -7.15 9.10
C VAL A 119 1.71 -7.91 8.08
N HIS A 120 3.01 -7.63 8.10
CA HIS A 120 3.94 -8.37 7.27
C HIS A 120 4.15 -9.79 7.85
N PRO A 121 3.89 -10.87 7.09
CA PRO A 121 3.89 -12.24 7.63
C PRO A 121 5.27 -12.68 8.14
N VAL A 122 6.34 -12.37 7.40
CA VAL A 122 7.71 -12.78 7.78
C VAL A 122 8.36 -11.84 8.80
N ARG A 123 8.33 -10.53 8.54
CA ARG A 123 9.04 -9.53 9.37
C ARG A 123 8.28 -9.15 10.63
N GLY A 124 6.97 -9.42 10.68
CA GLY A 124 6.08 -9.04 11.77
C GLY A 124 5.95 -7.52 11.96
N SER A 125 6.33 -6.70 10.98
CA SER A 125 6.07 -5.26 11.03
C SER A 125 4.58 -5.00 10.86
N ILE A 126 4.01 -4.16 11.73
CA ILE A 126 2.60 -3.78 11.71
C ILE A 126 2.50 -2.35 11.20
N LYS A 127 1.83 -2.15 10.07
CA LYS A 127 1.53 -0.85 9.51
C LYS A 127 0.10 -0.47 9.90
N VAL A 128 -0.03 0.63 10.62
CA VAL A 128 -1.32 1.26 10.95
C VAL A 128 -1.64 2.27 9.85
N ASN A 129 -2.71 2.04 9.10
CA ASN A 129 -3.05 2.89 7.95
C ASN A 129 -3.62 4.24 8.39
N PHE A 130 -4.40 4.26 9.48
CA PHE A 130 -5.01 5.45 10.06
C PHE A 130 -4.57 5.62 11.51
N THR A 131 -3.80 6.66 11.82
CA THR A 131 -3.41 6.95 13.21
C THR A 131 -4.36 7.92 13.92
N ASP A 132 -5.18 8.63 13.14
CA ASP A 132 -6.06 9.70 13.65
C ASP A 132 -7.51 9.24 13.82
N ILE A 133 -7.83 8.04 13.31
CA ILE A 133 -9.20 7.52 13.24
C ILE A 133 -9.18 6.13 13.86
N GLU A 134 -10.13 5.86 14.74
CA GLU A 134 -10.29 4.56 15.37
C GLU A 134 -11.18 3.64 14.54
N VAL A 135 -11.14 2.33 14.81
CA VAL A 135 -11.80 1.30 13.98
C VAL A 135 -13.31 1.51 13.89
N TRP A 136 -13.94 2.00 14.96
CA TRP A 136 -15.38 2.24 15.01
C TRP A 136 -15.84 3.49 14.22
N GLU A 137 -14.91 4.37 13.84
CA GLU A 137 -15.21 5.57 13.04
C GLU A 137 -14.96 5.35 11.54
N MET A 138 -14.42 4.18 11.17
CA MET A 138 -14.13 3.84 9.78
C MET A 138 -15.43 3.54 9.01
N THR A 139 -15.56 4.11 7.82
CA THR A 139 -16.67 3.85 6.91
C THR A 139 -16.62 2.45 6.31
N GLU A 140 -15.41 1.97 6.00
CA GLU A 140 -15.15 0.67 5.37
C GLU A 140 -14.02 -0.02 6.14
N THR A 141 -14.24 -1.22 6.65
CA THR A 141 -13.22 -1.98 7.40
C THR A 141 -12.64 -3.16 6.64
N CYS A 142 -13.30 -3.65 5.59
CA CYS A 142 -12.97 -4.90 4.92
C CYS A 142 -12.69 -4.69 3.43
N ALA A 143 -11.52 -5.12 2.96
CA ALA A 143 -11.18 -5.06 1.55
C ALA A 143 -12.07 -5.98 0.68
N LEU A 144 -12.56 -7.10 1.23
CA LEU A 144 -13.46 -8.00 0.52
C LEU A 144 -14.83 -7.38 0.28
N ASP A 145 -15.37 -6.63 1.25
CA ASP A 145 -16.66 -5.95 1.07
C ASP A 145 -16.59 -4.89 -0.04
N ILE A 146 -15.44 -4.21 -0.18
CA ILE A 146 -15.20 -3.27 -1.27
C ILE A 146 -15.08 -3.99 -2.61
N ALA A 147 -14.36 -5.12 -2.63
CA ALA A 147 -14.20 -5.92 -3.83
C ALA A 147 -15.54 -6.48 -4.34
N ASP A 148 -16.41 -6.93 -3.44
CA ASP A 148 -17.74 -7.47 -3.77
C ASP A 148 -18.66 -6.43 -4.42
N ARG A 149 -18.51 -5.14 -4.09
CA ARG A 149 -19.29 -4.06 -4.71
C ARG A 149 -18.86 -3.77 -6.16
N GLY A 150 -17.59 -4.00 -6.48
CA GLY A 150 -17.00 -3.73 -7.79
C GLY A 150 -16.95 -2.23 -8.14
N GLY A 151 -16.14 -1.90 -9.16
CA GLY A 151 -16.22 -0.59 -9.82
C GLY A 151 -15.65 0.62 -9.08
N ILE A 152 -14.69 0.43 -8.18
CA ILE A 152 -14.05 1.52 -7.44
C ILE A 152 -12.98 2.24 -8.27
N THR A 153 -12.90 3.57 -8.14
CA THR A 153 -11.87 4.39 -8.79
C THR A 153 -10.53 4.37 -8.05
N LEU A 154 -9.43 4.73 -8.73
CA LEU A 154 -8.10 4.79 -8.12
C LEU A 154 -8.01 5.83 -6.99
N GLU A 155 -8.76 6.93 -7.11
CA GLU A 155 -8.88 7.96 -6.09
C GLU A 155 -9.53 7.42 -4.83
N GLU A 156 -10.67 6.74 -4.96
CA GLU A 156 -11.42 6.16 -3.84
C GLU A 156 -10.60 5.09 -3.11
N VAL A 157 -9.90 4.21 -3.85
CA VAL A 157 -8.97 3.23 -3.23
C VAL A 157 -7.88 3.93 -2.43
N GLY A 158 -7.33 5.02 -2.98
CA GLY A 158 -6.33 5.83 -2.28
C GLY A 158 -6.88 6.43 -0.98
N GLU A 159 -8.11 6.92 -1.01
CA GLU A 159 -8.77 7.45 0.19
C GLU A 159 -8.97 6.36 1.25
N ILE A 160 -9.43 5.17 0.85
CA ILE A 160 -9.71 4.06 1.75
C ILE A 160 -8.44 3.43 2.36
N MET A 161 -7.33 3.36 1.62
CA MET A 161 -6.09 2.74 2.08
C MET A 161 -5.04 3.74 2.61
N ASN A 162 -5.39 5.03 2.68
CA ASN A 162 -4.45 6.10 2.98
C ASN A 162 -3.22 6.14 2.03
N LEU A 163 -3.45 5.90 0.74
CA LEU A 163 -2.44 5.92 -0.30
C LEU A 163 -2.69 7.07 -1.26
N THR A 164 -1.62 7.56 -1.90
CA THR A 164 -1.79 8.49 -3.02
C THR A 164 -2.34 7.74 -4.22
N ARG A 165 -3.14 8.43 -5.04
CA ARG A 165 -3.63 7.91 -6.33
C ARG A 165 -2.51 7.29 -7.17
N GLU A 166 -1.38 7.99 -7.26
CA GLU A 166 -0.22 7.51 -8.03
C GLU A 166 0.37 6.23 -7.44
N ARG A 167 0.39 6.07 -6.12
CA ARG A 167 0.85 4.83 -5.50
C ARG A 167 -0.07 3.65 -5.81
N VAL A 168 -1.39 3.87 -5.83
CA VAL A 168 -2.37 2.84 -6.21
C VAL A 168 -2.13 2.42 -7.67
N ARG A 169 -1.96 3.38 -8.58
CA ARG A 169 -1.63 3.12 -10.00
C ARG A 169 -0.35 2.30 -10.16
N GLN A 170 0.71 2.63 -9.42
CA GLN A 170 1.95 1.85 -9.44
C GLN A 170 1.73 0.40 -9.00
N VAL A 171 1.00 0.20 -7.90
CA VAL A 171 0.69 -1.15 -7.40
C VAL A 171 -0.13 -1.94 -8.41
N GLU A 172 -1.12 -1.31 -9.04
CA GLU A 172 -1.92 -1.91 -10.11
C GLU A 172 -1.06 -2.34 -11.29
N THR A 173 -0.24 -1.43 -11.84
CA THR A 173 0.65 -1.75 -12.98
C THR A 173 1.63 -2.87 -12.66
N ALA A 174 2.24 -2.85 -11.46
CA ALA A 174 3.12 -3.91 -11.01
C ALA A 174 2.38 -5.25 -10.80
N GLY A 175 1.13 -5.21 -10.32
CA GLY A 175 0.27 -6.38 -10.18
C GLY A 175 -0.08 -7.00 -11.52
N LEU A 176 -0.51 -6.19 -12.48
CA LEU A 176 -0.84 -6.63 -13.84
C LEU A 176 0.37 -7.26 -14.54
N ALA A 177 1.57 -6.67 -14.39
CA ALA A 177 2.80 -7.23 -14.94
C ALA A 177 3.13 -8.62 -14.37
N LYS A 178 2.94 -8.82 -13.06
CA LYS A 178 3.16 -10.14 -12.42
C LYS A 178 2.16 -11.18 -12.88
N LEU A 179 0.89 -10.80 -13.03
CA LEU A 179 -0.15 -11.72 -13.52
C LEU A 179 0.13 -12.14 -14.96
N ALA A 180 0.56 -11.22 -15.82
CA ALA A 180 0.96 -11.53 -17.18
C ALA A 180 2.14 -12.52 -17.19
N ALA A 181 3.19 -12.27 -16.40
CA ALA A 181 4.33 -13.16 -16.29
C ALA A 181 3.94 -14.58 -15.81
N LEU A 182 3.06 -14.69 -14.81
CA LEU A 182 2.57 -15.98 -14.33
C LEU A 182 1.74 -16.73 -15.39
N GLN A 183 0.92 -16.02 -16.17
CA GLN A 183 0.17 -16.61 -17.29
C GLN A 183 1.10 -17.12 -18.39
N ASP A 184 2.17 -16.37 -18.69
CA ASP A 184 3.16 -16.78 -19.68
C ASP A 184 3.93 -18.02 -19.21
N VAL A 185 4.29 -18.10 -17.92
CA VAL A 185 4.87 -19.30 -17.32
C VAL A 185 3.89 -20.49 -17.38
N ALA A 186 2.60 -20.27 -17.12
CA ALA A 186 1.60 -21.32 -17.23
C ALA A 186 1.48 -21.85 -18.67
N ARG A 187 1.44 -20.94 -19.66
CA ARG A 187 1.45 -21.31 -21.09
C ARG A 187 2.69 -22.09 -21.47
N LEU A 188 3.87 -21.72 -20.97
CA LEU A 188 5.12 -22.43 -21.25
C LEU A 188 5.13 -23.86 -20.69
N LYS A 189 4.49 -24.09 -19.52
CA LYS A 189 4.33 -25.45 -18.96
C LYS A 189 3.49 -26.35 -19.87
N ASP A 190 2.49 -25.81 -20.55
CA ASP A 190 1.63 -26.58 -21.46
C ASP A 190 2.36 -27.08 -22.71
N TYR A 191 3.51 -26.49 -23.08
CA TYR A 191 4.33 -26.93 -24.22
C TYR A 191 5.41 -27.96 -23.86
N CYS A 192 5.62 -28.23 -22.56
CA CYS A 192 6.66 -29.14 -22.07
C CYS A 192 6.12 -30.53 -21.66
N LEU A 193 4.84 -30.81 -21.89
CA LEU A 193 4.18 -32.11 -21.71
C LEU A 193 3.78 -32.69 -23.07
#